data_AF-A0A662PSR5-F1
#
_entry.id   AF-A0A662PSR5-F1
#
_cell.length_a   1.000
_cell.length_b   1.000
_cell.length_c   1.000
_cell.angle_alpha   90.00
_cell.angle_beta   90.00
_cell.angle_gamma   90.00
#
_symmetry.space_group_name_H-M   'P 1'
#
loop_
_entity.id
_entity.type
_entity.pdbx_description
1 polymer ?
#
loop_
_entity_poly.entity_id
_entity_poly.type
_entity_poly.pdbx_seq_one_letter_code
_entity_poly.pdbx_strand_id
1 'polypeptide(L)'
;MSALEREAEKAVKERRVKLYIFKPSGRKRWIVVGKHGEYLILPEAEYCSCHDFFFRVMSGEKPTCYHLIAVKLAKKKGEYEVIEEDDEWHDILMNEWLGRRKKS
;
A
#
# COMPACT_ATOMS: atom_id res chain seq x y z
N MET A 1 -15.14 -2.24 -16.85
CA MET A 1 -14.01 -2.16 -15.91
C MET A 1 -12.79 -1.54 -16.59
N SER A 2 -12.18 -0.52 -15.99
CA SER A 2 -10.94 0.11 -16.45
C SER A 2 -9.73 -0.82 -16.25
N ALA A 3 -8.59 -0.49 -16.87
CA ALA A 3 -7.35 -1.24 -16.66
C ALA A 3 -6.90 -1.23 -15.19
N LEU A 4 -7.13 -0.12 -14.47
CA LEU A 4 -6.78 0.00 -13.05
C LEU A 4 -7.63 -0.88 -12.17
N GLU A 5 -8.93 -0.99 -12.46
CA GLU A 5 -9.84 -1.86 -11.72
C GLU A 5 -9.45 -3.34 -11.88
N ARG A 6 -9.07 -3.76 -13.10
CA ARG A 6 -8.59 -5.13 -13.33
C ARG A 6 -7.32 -5.44 -12.54
N GLU A 7 -6.34 -4.54 -12.54
CA GLU A 7 -5.11 -4.76 -11.77
C GLU A 7 -5.32 -4.71 -10.26
N ALA A 8 -6.24 -3.84 -9.80
CA ALA A 8 -6.64 -3.81 -8.40
C ALA A 8 -7.33 -5.10 -7.98
N GLU A 9 -8.28 -5.61 -8.76
CA GLU A 9 -8.92 -6.90 -8.51
C GLU A 9 -7.91 -8.06 -8.48
N LYS A 10 -6.97 -8.05 -9.43
CA LYS A 10 -5.89 -9.03 -9.46
C LYS A 10 -5.05 -8.97 -8.18
N ALA A 11 -4.69 -7.77 -7.72
CA ALA A 11 -3.95 -7.61 -6.47
C ALA A 11 -4.69 -8.15 -5.24
N VAL A 12 -6.00 -7.94 -5.17
CA VAL A 12 -6.83 -8.50 -4.09
C VAL A 12 -6.87 -10.03 -4.17
N LYS A 13 -7.17 -10.59 -5.35
CA LYS A 13 -7.26 -12.05 -5.56
C LYS A 13 -5.94 -12.78 -5.27
N GLU A 14 -4.82 -12.16 -5.61
CA GLU A 14 -3.47 -12.69 -5.38
C GLU A 14 -2.95 -12.44 -3.96
N ARG A 15 -3.80 -11.95 -3.04
CA ARG A 15 -3.45 -11.63 -1.63
C ARG A 15 -2.27 -10.66 -1.51
N ARG A 16 -2.13 -9.73 -2.48
CA ARG A 16 -1.07 -8.72 -2.48
C ARG A 16 -1.41 -7.47 -1.66
N VAL A 17 -2.61 -7.41 -1.08
CA VAL A 17 -3.03 -6.33 -0.18
C VAL A 17 -2.86 -6.79 1.26
N LYS A 18 -2.01 -6.09 2.02
CA LYS A 18 -1.60 -6.44 3.37
C LYS A 18 -1.92 -5.30 4.34
N LEU A 19 -2.40 -5.67 5.53
CA LEU A 19 -2.56 -4.78 6.67
C LEU A 19 -1.59 -5.21 7.76
N TYR A 20 -0.53 -4.42 7.97
CA TYR A 20 0.35 -4.58 9.11
C TYR A 20 -0.29 -3.93 10.35
N ILE A 21 -0.30 -4.67 11.46
CA ILE A 21 -0.75 -4.20 12.78
C ILE A 21 0.43 -4.38 13.74
N PHE A 22 1.02 -3.26 14.14
CA PHE A 22 2.16 -3.27 15.04
C PHE A 22 1.72 -3.33 16.51
N LYS A 23 2.40 -4.14 17.32
CA LYS A 23 2.10 -4.33 18.75
C LYS A 23 3.26 -3.81 19.61
N PRO A 24 2.99 -3.27 20.81
CA PRO A 24 1.66 -3.10 21.42
C PRO A 24 0.90 -1.84 20.95
N SER A 25 1.51 -0.92 20.19
CA SER A 25 0.91 0.39 19.86
C SER A 25 -0.41 0.33 19.09
N GLY A 26 -0.67 -0.74 18.37
CA GLY A 26 -1.81 -0.86 17.45
C GLY A 26 -1.66 -0.03 16.18
N ARG A 27 -0.46 0.47 15.85
CA ARG A 27 -0.20 1.20 14.60
C ARG A 27 -0.56 0.32 13.40
N LYS A 28 -1.26 0.90 12.42
CA LYS A 28 -1.70 0.20 11.20
C LYS A 28 -1.02 0.76 9.96
N ARG A 29 -0.56 -0.11 9.06
CA ARG A 29 0.01 0.27 7.75
C ARG A 29 -0.57 -0.62 6.66
N TRP A 30 -1.08 0.01 5.60
CA TRP A 30 -1.52 -0.70 4.41
C TRP A 30 -0.38 -0.80 3.42
N ILE A 31 -0.08 -2.02 2.99
CA ILE A 31 0.95 -2.31 2.00
C ILE A 31 0.30 -3.02 0.82
N VAL A 32 0.64 -2.60 -0.40
CA VAL A 32 0.30 -3.35 -1.61
C VAL A 32 1.59 -3.79 -2.28
N VAL A 33 1.74 -5.11 -2.43
CA VAL A 33 2.83 -5.70 -3.20
C VAL A 33 2.51 -5.50 -4.69
N GLY A 34 3.23 -4.59 -5.34
CA GLY A 34 3.10 -4.34 -6.77
C GLY A 34 4.19 -5.05 -7.57
N LYS A 35 4.24 -4.76 -8.87
CA LYS A 35 5.20 -5.38 -9.80
C LYS A 35 6.67 -5.06 -9.49
N HIS A 36 6.93 -3.88 -8.94
CA HIS A 36 8.29 -3.34 -8.77
C HIS A 36 8.68 -3.11 -7.30
N GLY A 37 7.86 -3.55 -6.35
CA GLY A 37 8.12 -3.39 -4.93
C GLY A 37 6.86 -3.33 -4.09
N GLU A 38 7.07 -3.08 -2.80
CA GLU A 38 6.02 -2.88 -1.82
C GLU A 38 5.74 -1.39 -1.65
N TYR A 39 4.47 -1.02 -1.69
CA TYR A 39 4.06 0.37 -1.60
C TYR A 39 3.28 0.61 -0.32
N LEU A 40 3.60 1.70 0.36
CA LEU A 40 2.83 2.21 1.48
C LEU A 40 1.60 2.95 0.97
N ILE A 41 0.43 2.60 1.49
CA ILE A 41 -0.84 3.25 1.19
C ILE A 41 -1.37 3.88 2.48
N LEU A 42 -1.83 5.13 2.38
CA LEU A 42 -2.60 5.80 3.43
C LEU A 42 -3.99 6.11 2.84
N PRO A 43 -4.96 5.18 2.94
CA PRO A 43 -6.24 5.29 2.24
C PRO A 43 -7.02 6.54 2.62
N GLU A 44 -6.95 6.94 3.89
CA GLU A 44 -7.65 8.09 4.45
C GLU A 44 -7.05 9.42 3.94
N ALA A 45 -5.77 9.42 3.55
CA ALA A 45 -5.10 10.56 2.94
C ALA A 45 -5.03 10.46 1.41
N GLU A 46 -5.70 9.46 0.82
CA GLU A 46 -5.64 9.11 -0.61
C GLU A 46 -4.22 9.06 -1.17
N TYR A 47 -3.26 8.60 -0.36
CA TYR A 47 -1.84 8.59 -0.71
C TYR A 47 -1.33 7.18 -1.01
N CYS A 48 -0.41 7.09 -1.97
CA CYS A 48 0.37 5.88 -2.26
C CYS A 48 1.83 6.25 -2.55
N SER A 49 2.78 5.47 -2.03
CA SER A 49 4.22 5.71 -2.26
C SER A 49 4.72 5.32 -3.65
N CYS A 50 3.86 4.82 -4.55
CA CYS A 50 4.30 4.40 -5.88
C CYS A 50 4.63 5.57 -6.82
N HIS A 51 5.54 5.36 -7.77
CA HIS A 51 5.92 6.39 -8.75
C HIS A 51 4.74 6.93 -9.57
N ASP A 52 3.81 6.05 -9.97
CA ASP A 52 2.59 6.43 -10.68
C ASP A 52 1.77 7.49 -9.92
N PHE A 53 1.70 7.39 -8.59
CA PHE A 53 1.02 8.37 -7.76
C PHE A 53 1.76 9.71 -7.80
N PHE A 54 3.07 9.68 -7.56
CA PHE A 54 3.89 10.89 -7.51
C PHE A 54 3.93 11.66 -8.84
N PHE A 55 4.09 10.96 -9.97
CA PHE A 55 4.27 11.63 -11.26
C PHE A 55 2.99 11.87 -12.05
N ARG A 56 1.98 11.01 -11.90
CA ARG A 56 0.77 11.04 -12.75
C ARG A 56 -0.49 11.44 -12.00
N VAL A 57 -0.60 11.06 -10.72
CA VAL A 57 -1.76 11.45 -9.90
C VAL A 57 -1.60 12.87 -9.38
N MET A 58 -0.46 13.18 -8.78
CA MET A 58 -0.19 14.53 -8.25
C MET A 58 -0.13 15.61 -9.35
N SER A 59 0.22 15.25 -10.58
CA SER A 59 0.22 16.16 -11.73
C SER A 59 -1.17 16.33 -12.38
N GLY A 60 -2.16 15.55 -11.97
CA GLY A 60 -3.50 15.55 -12.56
C GLY A 60 -3.64 14.77 -13.87
N GLU A 61 -2.58 14.12 -14.35
CA GLU A 61 -2.62 13.28 -15.57
C GLU A 61 -3.60 12.10 -15.43
N LYS A 62 -3.75 11.59 -14.20
CA LYS A 62 -4.59 10.42 -13.88
C LYS A 62 -5.24 10.60 -12.51
N PRO A 63 -6.49 10.17 -12.31
CA PRO A 63 -7.19 10.40 -11.05
C PRO A 63 -6.66 9.57 -9.86
N THR A 64 -6.04 8.40 -10.12
CA THR A 64 -5.54 7.51 -9.05
C THR A 64 -4.57 6.45 -9.59
N CYS A 65 -3.84 5.77 -8.71
CA CYS A 65 -3.14 4.52 -9.01
C CYS A 65 -4.01 3.29 -8.65
N TYR A 66 -3.69 2.11 -9.19
CA TYR A 66 -4.44 0.90 -8.91
C TYR A 66 -4.26 0.41 -7.46
N HIS A 67 -3.16 0.77 -6.79
CA HIS A 67 -2.91 0.39 -5.39
C HIS A 67 -3.95 0.99 -4.43
N LEU A 68 -4.34 2.25 -4.63
CA LEU A 68 -5.41 2.89 -3.85
C LEU A 68 -6.77 2.19 -4.07
N ILE A 69 -7.06 1.83 -5.33
CA ILE A 69 -8.27 1.05 -5.66
C ILE A 69 -8.22 -0.31 -4.99
N ALA A 70 -7.06 -0.99 -5.01
CA ALA A 70 -6.88 -2.31 -4.42
C ALA A 70 -7.17 -2.31 -2.91
N VAL A 71 -6.66 -1.33 -2.15
CA VAL A 71 -6.96 -1.23 -0.71
C VAL A 71 -8.43 -0.91 -0.45
N LYS A 72 -9.04 0.02 -1.20
CA LYS A 72 -10.47 0.33 -1.09
C LYS A 72 -11.33 -0.91 -1.37
N LEU A 73 -10.98 -1.68 -2.40
CA LEU A 73 -11.67 -2.91 -2.78
C LEU A 73 -11.49 -4.02 -1.74
N ALA A 74 -10.26 -4.26 -1.30
CA ALA A 74 -9.93 -5.23 -0.25
C ALA A 74 -10.69 -4.95 1.05
N LYS A 75 -10.71 -3.69 1.51
CA LYS A 75 -11.47 -3.27 2.70
C LYS A 75 -12.96 -3.56 2.54
N LYS A 76 -13.53 -3.24 1.36
CA LYS A 76 -14.95 -3.50 1.08
C LYS A 76 -15.30 -4.99 1.06
N LYS A 77 -14.40 -5.84 0.57
CA LYS A 77 -14.61 -7.29 0.46
C LYS A 77 -14.19 -8.07 1.71
N GLY A 78 -13.40 -7.47 2.60
CA GLY A 78 -12.72 -8.21 3.68
C GLY A 78 -11.60 -9.13 3.15
N GLU A 79 -11.10 -8.88 1.94
CA GLU A 79 -10.11 -9.73 1.26
C GLU A 79 -8.73 -9.07 1.31
N TYR A 80 -8.00 -9.28 2.41
CA TYR A 80 -6.61 -8.87 2.58
C TYR A 80 -5.92 -9.76 3.62
N GLU A 81 -4.59 -9.75 3.60
CA GLU A 81 -3.79 -10.42 4.62
C GLU A 81 -3.57 -9.48 5.81
N VAL A 82 -3.72 -9.99 7.03
CA VAL A 82 -3.35 -9.26 8.26
C VAL A 82 -2.04 -9.84 8.75
N ILE A 83 -1.06 -8.96 9.00
CA ILE A 83 0.25 -9.31 9.52
C ILE A 83 0.41 -8.58 10.85
N GLU A 84 0.60 -9.33 11.92
CA GLU A 84 0.96 -8.75 13.21
C GLU A 84 2.49 -8.71 13.34
N GLU A 85 3.02 -7.59 13.80
CA GLU A 85 4.46 -7.37 13.89
C GLU A 85 4.80 -6.58 15.17
N ASP A 86 6.02 -6.71 15.68
CA ASP A 86 6.45 -5.92 16.84
C ASP A 86 6.78 -4.48 16.46
N ASP A 87 6.48 -3.54 17.37
CA ASP A 87 6.75 -2.10 17.20
C ASP A 87 8.24 -1.80 16.94
N GLU A 88 9.14 -2.69 17.35
CA GLU A 88 10.58 -2.62 17.09
C GLU A 88 10.91 -2.65 15.59
N TRP A 89 10.08 -3.34 14.78
CA TRP A 89 10.26 -3.43 13.33
C TRP A 89 9.63 -2.27 12.56
N HIS A 90 8.78 -1.48 13.20
CA HIS A 90 8.03 -0.42 12.53
C HIS A 90 8.95 0.53 11.76
N ASP A 91 9.98 1.06 12.40
CA ASP A 91 10.84 2.06 11.77
C ASP A 91 11.73 1.46 10.68
N ILE A 92 12.11 0.19 10.83
CA ILE A 92 12.87 -0.57 9.82
C ILE A 92 12.01 -0.73 8.56
N LEU A 93 10.79 -1.25 8.70
CA LEU A 93 9.88 -1.47 7.58
C LEU A 93 9.44 -0.15 6.92
N MET A 94 9.18 0.89 7.73
CA MET A 94 8.88 2.23 7.20
C MET A 94 10.02 2.81 6.37
N ASN A 95 11.28 2.57 6.77
CA ASN A 95 12.44 3.01 5.98
C ASN A 95 12.54 2.23 4.66
N GLU A 96 12.24 0.94 4.68
CA GLU A 96 12.19 0.10 3.47
C GLU A 96 11.12 0.58 2.49
N TRP A 97 9.86 0.69 2.93
CA TRP A 97 8.74 1.07 2.06
C TRP A 97 8.83 2.50 1.52
N LEU A 98 9.56 3.39 2.21
CA LEU A 98 9.80 4.76 1.77
C LEU A 98 11.15 4.93 1.05
N GLY A 99 11.92 3.86 0.86
CA GLY A 99 13.23 3.92 0.21
C GLY A 99 14.23 4.82 0.93
N ARG A 100 14.08 5.00 2.25
CA ARG A 100 15.00 5.81 3.07
C ARG A 100 16.26 4.99 3.32
N ARG A 101 17.38 5.38 2.69
CA ARG A 101 18.68 4.77 2.98
C ARG A 101 19.05 5.06 4.44
N LYS A 102 19.53 4.05 5.19
CA LYS A 102 20.33 4.31 6.40
C LYS A 102 21.51 5.18 5.97
N LYS A 103 21.69 6.35 6.59
CA LYS A 103 22.99 7.01 6.54
C LYS A 103 23.98 6.02 7.16
N SER A 104 24.97 5.62 6.37
CA SER A 104 26.18 4.91 6.84
C SER A 104 26.91 5.75 7.86
#